data_AF-A0A0B3S1D7-F1
#
_entry.id   AF-A0A0B3S1D7-F1
#
_cell.length_a   1.000
_cell.length_b   1.000
_cell.length_c   1.000
_cell.angle_alpha   90.00
_cell.angle_beta   90.00
_cell.angle_gamma   90.00
#
_symmetry.space_group_name_H-M   'P 1'
#
loop_
_entity.id
_entity.type
_entity.pdbx_description
1 polymer ?
#
loop_
_entity_poly.entity_id
_entity_poly.type
_entity_poly.pdbx_seq_one_letter_code
_entity_poly.pdbx_strand_id
1 'polypeptide(L)'
;MRPVTQAALWSLALPAVHGPAYAAVDTFDCALSRDGARMNLRFDLDPASFAPPVDPADPPRRRISRVRMADAEFEAEAILGQDGSHGFWAATQGMLMTVAPDGTARMSDHGDRPWQGQCREIG
;
A
#
# COMPACT_ATOMS: atom_id res chain seq x y z
N MET A 1 -39.96 -3.21 -61.54
CA MET A 1 -38.53 -2.92 -61.26
C MET A 1 -38.45 -2.39 -59.84
N ARG A 2 -37.72 -3.07 -58.95
CA ARG A 2 -37.70 -2.82 -57.49
C ARG A 2 -36.51 -1.91 -57.13
N PRO A 3 -36.63 -0.95 -56.21
CA PRO A 3 -35.51 -0.12 -55.77
C PRO A 3 -34.61 -0.91 -54.80
N VAL A 4 -33.29 -0.70 -54.94
CA VAL A 4 -32.24 -1.25 -54.08
C VAL A 4 -32.03 -0.31 -52.89
N THR A 5 -32.16 -0.84 -51.69
CA THR A 5 -32.05 -0.10 -50.43
C THR A 5 -30.58 0.02 -50.01
N GLN A 6 -30.09 1.25 -49.80
CA GLN A 6 -28.77 1.54 -49.24
C GLN A 6 -28.73 1.24 -47.74
N ALA A 7 -27.77 0.43 -47.31
CA ALA A 7 -27.44 0.21 -45.90
C ALA A 7 -26.36 1.21 -45.47
N ALA A 8 -26.73 2.17 -44.61
CA ALA A 8 -25.78 3.05 -43.93
C ALA A 8 -25.32 2.41 -42.62
N LEU A 9 -24.03 2.08 -42.51
CA LEU A 9 -23.40 1.57 -41.30
C LEU A 9 -23.00 2.76 -40.41
N TRP A 10 -23.67 2.91 -39.28
CA TRP A 10 -23.34 3.89 -38.25
C TRP A 10 -22.32 3.27 -37.30
N SER A 11 -21.08 3.75 -37.37
CA SER A 11 -20.05 3.44 -36.36
C SER A 11 -20.34 4.23 -35.10
N LEU A 12 -20.90 3.57 -34.08
CA LEU A 12 -21.05 4.14 -32.74
C LEU A 12 -19.67 4.22 -32.09
N ALA A 13 -19.11 5.44 -32.00
CA ALA A 13 -17.96 5.71 -31.14
C ALA A 13 -18.42 5.70 -29.67
N LEU A 14 -17.94 4.72 -28.90
CA LEU A 14 -18.16 4.63 -27.46
C LEU A 14 -17.31 5.69 -26.74
N PRO A 15 -17.88 6.51 -25.84
CA PRO A 15 -17.10 7.41 -25.01
C PRO A 15 -16.33 6.60 -23.96
N ALA A 16 -15.01 6.78 -23.90
CA ALA A 16 -14.19 6.25 -22.81
C ALA A 16 -14.54 6.98 -21.51
N VAL A 17 -15.29 6.31 -20.65
CA VAL A 17 -15.56 6.77 -19.28
C VAL A 17 -14.25 6.66 -18.49
N HIS A 18 -13.52 7.76 -18.36
CA HIS A 18 -12.40 7.87 -17.44
C HIS A 18 -12.99 8.02 -16.03
N GLY A 19 -13.20 6.90 -15.35
CA GLY A 19 -13.51 6.88 -13.92
C GLY A 19 -12.29 7.37 -13.12
N PRO A 20 -12.49 8.00 -11.94
CA PRO A 20 -11.39 8.36 -11.07
C PRO A 20 -10.65 7.08 -10.65
N ALA A 21 -9.35 7.00 -10.94
CA ALA A 21 -8.49 5.99 -10.35
C ALA A 21 -8.41 6.31 -8.85
N TYR A 22 -9.11 5.54 -8.02
CA TYR A 22 -8.82 5.52 -6.59
C TYR A 22 -7.35 5.16 -6.45
N ALA A 23 -6.57 5.99 -5.75
CA ALA A 23 -5.21 5.61 -5.38
C ALA A 23 -5.30 4.26 -4.67
N ALA A 24 -4.61 3.25 -5.21
CA ALA A 24 -4.61 1.92 -4.62
C ALA A 24 -3.98 1.98 -3.23
N VAL A 25 -4.46 1.13 -2.34
CA VAL A 25 -3.77 0.88 -1.07
C VAL A 25 -2.66 -0.11 -1.39
N ASP A 26 -1.42 0.32 -1.23
CA ASP A 26 -0.25 -0.50 -1.50
C ASP A 26 -0.12 -1.55 -0.41
N THR A 27 -0.04 -2.81 -0.80
CA THR A 27 0.07 -3.93 0.13
C THR A 27 1.43 -4.60 0.02
N PHE A 28 2.12 -4.75 1.15
CA PHE A 28 3.46 -5.32 1.22
C PHE A 28 3.46 -6.68 1.90
N ASP A 29 4.10 -7.67 1.29
CA ASP A 29 4.40 -8.98 1.88
C ASP A 29 5.89 -9.09 2.17
N CYS A 30 6.23 -9.39 3.41
CA CYS A 30 7.57 -9.34 3.95
C CYS A 30 7.98 -10.70 4.53
N ALA A 31 9.11 -11.20 4.06
CA ALA A 31 9.79 -12.35 4.65
C ALA A 31 10.99 -11.86 5.46
N LEU A 32 10.90 -11.99 6.78
CA LEU A 32 11.90 -11.52 7.74
C LEU A 32 12.58 -12.68 8.46
N SER A 33 13.82 -12.45 8.88
CA SER A 33 14.60 -13.40 9.66
C SER A 33 15.44 -12.73 10.73
N ARG A 34 15.64 -13.45 11.84
CA ARG A 34 16.52 -13.10 12.94
C ARG A 34 16.99 -14.38 13.58
N ASP A 35 18.30 -14.57 13.71
CA ASP A 35 18.89 -15.64 14.52
C ASP A 35 18.40 -17.05 14.18
N GLY A 36 18.13 -17.30 12.89
CA GLY A 36 17.60 -18.57 12.39
C GLY A 36 16.06 -18.70 12.46
N ALA A 37 15.38 -17.81 13.19
CA ALA A 37 13.92 -17.70 13.15
C ALA A 37 13.46 -16.96 11.88
N ARG A 38 12.27 -17.31 11.39
CA ARG A 38 11.61 -16.69 10.24
C ARG A 38 10.23 -16.18 10.62
N MET A 39 9.82 -15.09 10.01
CA MET A 39 8.51 -14.48 10.21
C MET A 39 8.01 -13.89 8.89
N ASN A 40 6.74 -14.15 8.59
CA ASN A 40 6.05 -13.48 7.50
C ASN A 40 5.18 -12.38 8.09
N LEU A 41 5.21 -11.22 7.46
CA LEU A 41 4.47 -10.04 7.86
C LEU A 41 3.84 -9.41 6.62
N ARG A 42 2.58 -9.01 6.73
CA ARG A 42 1.91 -8.21 5.70
C ARG A 42 1.48 -6.89 6.29
N PHE A 43 1.67 -5.81 5.55
CA PHE A 43 1.12 -4.51 5.95
C PHE A 43 0.63 -3.71 4.75
N ASP A 44 -0.36 -2.87 5.02
CA ASP A 44 -0.98 -2.00 4.03
C ASP A 44 -0.48 -0.56 4.22
N LEU A 45 -0.34 0.19 3.14
CA LEU A 45 0.02 1.61 3.11
C LEU A 45 -0.99 2.32 2.20
N ASP A 46 -1.64 3.37 2.70
CA ASP A 46 -2.47 4.24 1.87
C ASP A 46 -1.69 5.54 1.59
N PRO A 47 -1.10 5.72 0.39
CA PRO A 47 -0.38 6.94 0.03
C PRO A 47 -1.26 8.20 0.11
N ALA A 48 -2.58 8.08 -0.12
CA ALA A 48 -3.50 9.21 -0.05
C ALA A 48 -3.67 9.75 1.38
N SER A 49 -3.36 8.94 2.40
CA SER A 49 -3.34 9.39 3.80
C SER A 49 -2.19 10.36 4.11
N PHE A 50 -1.18 10.44 3.23
CA PHE A 50 -0.04 11.35 3.34
C PHE A 50 -0.19 12.62 2.49
N ALA A 51 -1.24 12.70 1.67
CA ALA A 51 -1.48 13.87 0.85
C ALA A 51 -1.71 15.12 1.72
N PRO A 52 -1.20 16.29 1.30
CA PRO A 52 -1.55 17.55 1.95
C PRO A 52 -3.07 17.76 1.98
N PRO A 53 -3.60 18.44 3.00
CA PRO A 53 -5.02 18.82 3.02
C PRO A 53 -5.32 19.72 1.81
N VAL A 54 -6.49 19.53 1.22
CA VAL A 54 -6.93 20.36 0.08
C VAL A 54 -7.58 21.63 0.61
N ASP A 55 -8.37 21.51 1.68
CA ASP A 55 -8.88 22.63 2.46
C ASP A 55 -8.07 22.75 3.77
N PRO A 56 -7.54 23.92 4.13
CA PRO A 56 -6.91 24.14 5.45
C PRO A 56 -7.79 23.80 6.66
N ALA A 57 -9.12 23.76 6.50
CA ALA A 57 -10.07 23.35 7.52
C ALA A 57 -10.28 21.82 7.57
N ASP A 58 -9.70 21.06 6.63
CA ASP A 58 -9.76 19.60 6.65
C ASP A 58 -9.15 19.05 7.94
N PRO A 59 -9.80 18.07 8.60
CA PRO A 59 -9.21 17.43 9.76
C PRO A 59 -7.94 16.66 9.35
N PRO A 60 -6.96 16.51 10.26
CA PRO A 60 -5.80 15.67 10.00
C PRO A 60 -6.22 14.25 9.61
N ARG A 61 -5.69 13.76 8.48
CA ARG A 61 -5.92 12.38 8.03
C ARG A 61 -5.16 11.42 8.93
N ARG A 62 -5.82 10.36 9.38
CA ARG A 62 -5.16 9.28 10.12
C ARG A 62 -4.30 8.47 9.14
N ARG A 63 -3.03 8.25 9.49
CA ARG A 63 -2.08 7.41 8.74
C ARG A 63 -2.10 6.02 9.35
N ILE A 64 -2.98 5.17 8.85
CA ILE A 64 -3.20 3.83 9.42
C ILE A 64 -2.58 2.80 8.49
N SER A 65 -1.73 1.95 9.05
CA SER A 65 -1.29 0.71 8.43
C SER A 65 -1.97 -0.46 9.13
N ARG A 66 -2.59 -1.34 8.34
CA ARG A 66 -3.13 -2.60 8.86
C ARG A 66 -2.04 -3.65 8.77
N VAL A 67 -1.61 -4.18 9.91
CA VAL A 67 -0.50 -5.13 10.00
C VAL A 67 -1.04 -6.50 10.34
N ARG A 68 -0.59 -7.52 9.62
CA ARG A 68 -0.89 -8.93 9.84
C ARG A 68 0.42 -9.68 10.08
N MET A 69 0.51 -10.36 11.22
CA MET A 69 1.66 -11.19 11.58
C MET A 69 1.16 -12.50 12.18
N ALA A 70 1.55 -13.63 11.61
CA ALA A 70 1.09 -14.95 12.03
C ALA A 70 -0.45 -14.98 12.23
N ASP A 71 -0.92 -15.07 13.49
CA ASP A 71 -2.34 -15.16 13.85
C ASP A 71 -2.93 -13.84 14.39
N ALA A 72 -2.20 -12.72 14.27
CA ALA A 72 -2.60 -11.42 14.77
C ALA A 72 -2.78 -10.39 13.65
N GLU A 73 -3.82 -9.55 13.79
CA GLU A 73 -4.03 -8.35 12.99
C GLU A 73 -4.22 -7.15 13.92
N PHE A 74 -3.57 -6.03 13.60
CA PHE A 74 -3.67 -4.79 14.38
C PHE A 74 -3.42 -3.55 13.51
N GLU A 75 -3.85 -2.38 14.01
CA GLU A 75 -3.54 -1.09 13.40
C GLU A 75 -2.20 -0.54 13.94
N ALA A 76 -1.41 0.04 13.05
CA ALA A 76 -0.18 0.75 13.35
C ALA A 76 -0.19 2.12 12.63
N GLU A 77 0.71 3.01 13.03
CA GLU A 77 0.93 4.26 12.29
C GLU A 77 1.71 3.97 11.02
N ALA A 78 1.18 4.38 9.87
CA ALA A 78 1.85 4.23 8.60
C ALA A 78 2.99 5.25 8.44
N ILE A 79 4.09 4.82 7.82
CA ILE A 79 5.26 5.66 7.54
C ILE A 79 5.50 5.66 6.03
N LEU A 80 5.65 6.85 5.47
CA LEU A 80 6.13 7.09 4.10
C LEU A 80 7.22 8.16 4.15
N GLY A 81 8.44 7.75 3.80
CA GLY A 81 9.63 8.60 3.74
C GLY A 81 9.75 9.33 2.40
N GLN A 82 10.44 10.47 2.42
CA GLN A 82 10.66 11.27 1.20
C GLN A 82 11.60 10.59 0.19
N ASP A 83 12.39 9.62 0.65
CA ASP A 83 13.29 8.79 -0.15
C ASP A 83 12.60 7.56 -0.76
N GLY A 84 11.28 7.42 -0.58
CA GLY A 84 10.50 6.26 -1.01
C GLY A 84 10.55 5.09 -0.03
N SER A 85 11.24 5.24 1.11
CA SER A 85 11.11 4.27 2.19
C SER A 85 9.70 4.27 2.76
N HIS A 86 9.24 3.13 3.23
CA HIS A 86 7.89 2.98 3.78
C HIS A 86 7.88 1.96 4.92
N GLY A 87 6.82 1.93 5.71
CA GLY A 87 6.71 0.99 6.83
C GLY A 87 5.65 1.39 7.82
N PHE A 88 5.84 1.00 9.09
CA PHE A 88 4.89 1.31 10.15
C PHE A 88 5.55 1.39 11.53
N TRP A 89 4.93 2.16 12.42
CA TRP A 89 5.24 2.19 13.86
C TRP A 89 4.05 1.66 14.67
N ALA A 90 4.26 0.55 15.37
CA ALA A 90 3.27 -0.10 16.22
C ALA A 90 3.65 0.10 17.69
N ALA A 91 3.30 1.28 18.24
CA ALA A 91 3.72 1.70 19.58
C ALA A 91 3.35 0.70 20.68
N THR A 92 2.13 0.15 20.64
CA THR A 92 1.62 -0.82 21.63
C THR A 92 2.41 -2.12 21.64
N GLN A 93 2.91 -2.54 20.48
CA GLN A 93 3.71 -3.74 20.30
C GLN A 93 5.21 -3.46 20.41
N GLY A 94 5.62 -2.19 20.48
CA GLY A 94 7.01 -1.78 20.50
C GLY A 94 7.77 -2.11 19.21
N MET A 95 7.09 -2.11 18.05
CA MET A 95 7.69 -2.52 16.77
C MET A 95 7.79 -1.39 15.76
N LEU A 96 8.95 -1.23 15.14
CA LEU A 96 9.18 -0.33 14.00
C LEU A 96 9.62 -1.15 12.80
N MET A 97 8.89 -1.02 11.70
CA MET A 97 9.23 -1.60 10.42
C MET A 97 9.62 -0.51 9.44
N THR A 98 10.72 -0.72 8.73
CA THR A 98 11.16 0.14 7.61
C THR A 98 11.54 -0.73 6.42
N VAL A 99 11.08 -0.33 5.25
CA VAL A 99 11.35 -0.96 3.97
C VAL A 99 11.97 0.10 3.07
N ALA A 100 13.17 -0.17 2.58
CA ALA A 100 13.85 0.68 1.61
C ALA A 100 13.20 0.52 0.21
N PRO A 101 13.43 1.46 -0.72
CA PRO A 101 12.87 1.39 -2.07
C PRO A 101 13.25 0.12 -2.87
N ASP A 102 14.36 -0.51 -2.51
CA ASP A 102 14.81 -1.77 -3.14
C ASP A 102 14.15 -3.02 -2.55
N GLY A 103 13.23 -2.85 -1.59
CA GLY A 103 12.55 -3.93 -0.86
C GLY A 103 13.29 -4.42 0.38
N THR A 104 14.51 -3.92 0.65
CA THR A 104 15.26 -4.30 1.85
C THR A 104 14.52 -3.86 3.10
N ALA A 105 14.21 -4.84 3.96
CA ALA A 105 13.36 -4.64 5.11
C ALA A 105 14.13 -4.83 6.43
N ARG A 106 13.83 -3.97 7.39
CA ARG A 106 14.33 -4.03 8.77
C ARG A 106 13.18 -3.79 9.73
N MET A 107 13.04 -4.67 10.71
CA MET A 107 12.10 -4.48 11.82
C MET A 107 12.84 -4.50 13.16
N SER A 108 12.65 -3.50 14.00
CA SER A 108 13.05 -3.56 15.41
C SER A 108 11.83 -3.85 16.28
N ASP A 109 12.08 -4.59 17.35
CA ASP A 109 11.15 -4.89 18.44
C ASP A 109 11.95 -4.78 19.77
N HIS A 110 11.47 -5.39 20.85
CA HIS A 110 12.17 -5.44 22.14
C HIS A 110 13.45 -6.29 22.17
N GLY A 111 13.83 -6.97 21.07
CA GLY A 111 15.05 -7.77 20.99
C GLY A 111 16.30 -6.97 20.62
N ASP A 112 17.47 -7.49 20.99
CA ASP A 112 18.77 -6.79 20.85
C ASP A 112 19.22 -6.58 19.39
N ARG A 113 18.88 -7.52 18.50
CA ARG A 113 19.19 -7.45 17.07
C ARG A 113 17.92 -7.17 16.29
N PRO A 114 17.93 -6.50 15.15
CA PRO A 114 16.73 -6.33 14.30
C PRO A 114 16.35 -7.64 13.60
N TRP A 115 15.10 -7.75 13.16
CA TRP A 115 14.72 -8.62 12.05
C TRP A 115 15.14 -7.98 10.73
N GLN A 116 15.58 -8.79 9.78
CA GLN A 116 16.01 -8.33 8.46
C GLN A 116 15.45 -9.26 7.38
N GLY A 117 15.17 -8.70 6.20
CA GLY A 117 14.64 -9.49 5.10
C GLY A 117 14.28 -8.66 3.89
N GLN A 118 13.25 -9.11 3.19
CA GLN A 118 12.79 -8.51 1.95
C GLN A 118 11.28 -8.38 1.97
N CYS A 119 10.78 -7.25 1.49
CA CYS A 119 9.37 -7.02 1.23
C CYS A 119 9.12 -6.85 -0.27
N ARG A 120 7.91 -7.19 -0.69
CA ARG A 120 7.44 -6.95 -2.05
C ARG A 120 6.04 -6.37 -1.99
N GLU A 121 5.81 -5.36 -2.81
CA GLU A 121 4.46 -4.87 -3.09
C GLU A 121 3.71 -5.94 -3.90
N ILE A 122 2.46 -6.22 -3.52
CA ILE A 122 1.65 -7.31 -4.08
C ILE A 122 0.24 -6.88 -4.51
N GLY A 123 -0.08 -5.58 -4.46
CA GLY A 123 -1.36 -5.04 -4.93
C GLY A 123 -1.66 -3.66 -4.37
#